data_AF-X1S744-F1
#
_entry.id   AF-X1S744-F1
#
_cell.length_a   1.000
_cell.length_b   1.000
_cell.length_c   1.000
_cell.angle_alpha   90.00
_cell.angle_beta   90.00
_cell.angle_gamma   90.00
#
_symmetry.space_group_name_H-M   'P 1'
#
loop_
_entity.id
_entity.type
_entity.pdbx_description
1 polymer ?
#
loop_
_entity_poly.entity_id
_entity_poly.type
_entity_poly.pdbx_seq_one_letter_code
_entity_poly.pdbx_strand_id
1 'polypeptide(L)' 'TCFAFEGMKMIGVKQGYECGLIYRVCCWLDALGIKYELKPKIRECVLYSHKKCVGDIIVKLDY' A
#
# COMPACT_ATOMS: atom_id res chain seq x y z
N THR A 1 -13.19 1.00 -7.72
CA THR A 1 -13.31 -0.42 -7.29
C THR A 1 -11.92 -1.07 -7.36
N CYS A 2 -11.55 -1.94 -6.41
CA CYS A 2 -10.24 -2.61 -6.38
C CYS A 2 -10.40 -4.13 -6.51
N PHE A 3 -9.76 -4.74 -7.51
CA PHE A 3 -9.84 -6.17 -7.78
C PHE A 3 -9.46 -7.04 -6.57
N ALA A 4 -8.33 -6.74 -5.93
CA ALA A 4 -7.86 -7.51 -4.79
C ALA A 4 -8.80 -7.40 -3.58
N PHE A 5 -9.38 -6.23 -3.32
CA PHE A 5 -10.33 -6.06 -2.22
C PHE A 5 -11.62 -6.84 -2.42
N GLU A 6 -12.18 -6.83 -3.63
CA GLU A 6 -13.37 -7.64 -3.92
C GLU A 6 -13.07 -9.14 -3.81
N GLY A 7 -11.94 -9.61 -4.35
CA GLY A 7 -11.53 -11.01 -4.22
C GLY A 7 -11.35 -11.45 -2.76
N MET A 8 -10.66 -10.64 -1.96
CA MET A 8 -10.44 -10.89 -0.54
C MET A 8 -11.76 -10.90 0.25
N LYS A 9 -12.71 -10.03 -0.09
CA LYS A 9 -14.07 -10.03 0.47
C LYS A 9 -14.83 -11.30 0.11
N MET A 10 -14.73 -11.79 -1.13
CA MET A 10 -15.42 -13.01 -1.57
C MET A 10 -14.97 -14.27 -0.81
N ILE A 11 -13.70 -14.34 -0.43
CA ILE A 11 -13.16 -15.47 0.36
C ILE A 11 -13.28 -15.27 1.89
N GLY A 12 -13.97 -14.21 2.33
CA GLY A 12 -14.19 -13.93 3.75
C GLY A 12 -13.03 -13.23 4.48
N VAL A 13 -11.98 -12.81 3.77
CA VAL A 13 -10.77 -12.19 4.35
C VAL A 13 -10.69 -10.70 4.00
N LYS A 14 -11.68 -9.93 4.42
CA LYS A 14 -11.70 -8.47 4.14
C LYS A 14 -10.72 -7.64 4.98
N GLN A 15 -10.18 -8.22 6.06
CA GLN A 15 -9.32 -7.58 7.06
C GLN A 15 -7.97 -8.33 7.15
N GLY A 16 -6.94 -7.65 7.63
CA GLY A 16 -5.66 -8.29 8.01
C GLY A 16 -4.71 -8.63 6.87
N TYR A 17 -5.05 -8.28 5.62
CA TYR A 17 -4.12 -8.36 4.48
C TYR A 17 -3.62 -6.96 4.11
N GLU A 18 -2.35 -6.83 3.75
CA GLU A 18 -1.74 -5.56 3.36
C GLU A 18 -1.99 -5.20 1.89
N CYS A 19 -2.04 -3.91 1.58
CA CYS A 19 -2.25 -3.44 0.21
C CYS A 19 -1.05 -3.75 -0.69
N GLY A 20 -1.20 -4.74 -1.57
CA GLY A 20 -0.14 -5.17 -2.48
C GLY A 20 0.31 -4.13 -3.51
N LEU A 21 -0.54 -3.17 -3.90
CA LEU A 21 -0.17 -2.14 -4.89
C LEU A 21 0.88 -1.19 -4.33
N ILE A 22 0.64 -0.65 -3.13
CA ILE A 22 1.57 0.28 -2.48
C ILE A 22 2.85 -0.45 -2.07
N TYR A 23 2.72 -1.67 -1.54
CA TYR A 23 3.86 -2.54 -1.24
C TYR A 23 4.79 -2.74 -2.45
N ARG A 24 4.23 -2.99 -3.64
CA ARG A 24 5.04 -3.20 -4.85
C ARG A 24 5.85 -1.96 -5.26
N VAL A 25 5.27 -0.77 -5.13
CA VAL A 25 5.99 0.49 -5.40
C VAL A 25 7.13 0.67 -4.40
N CYS A 26 6.87 0.39 -3.11
CA CYS A 26 7.89 0.38 -2.07
C CYS A 26 9.04 -0.56 -2.40
N CYS A 27 8.76 -1.79 -2.86
CA CYS A 27 9.80 -2.73 -3.28
C CYS A 27 10.68 -2.20 -4.42
N TRP A 28 10.13 -1.43 -5.37
CA TRP A 28 10.93 -0.81 -6.43
C TRP A 28 11.88 0.25 -5.87
N LEU A 29 11.41 1.08 -4.94
CA LEU A 29 12.25 2.09 -4.28
C LEU A 29 13.35 1.45 -3.44
N ASP A 30 13.02 0.38 -2.71
CA ASP A 30 13.98 -0.42 -1.96
C ASP A 30 15.06 -1.00 -2.89
N ALA A 31 14.65 -1.59 -4.02
CA ALA A 31 15.57 -2.15 -5.02
C ALA A 31 16.48 -1.09 -5.68
N LEU A 32 16.02 0.15 -5.77
CA LEU A 32 16.79 1.30 -6.27
C LEU A 32 17.65 1.97 -5.18
N GLY A 33 17.55 1.52 -3.93
CA GLY A 33 18.26 2.15 -2.80
C GLY A 33 17.74 3.54 -2.43
N ILE A 34 16.54 3.89 -2.85
CA ILE A 34 15.93 5.19 -2.60
C ILE A 34 15.32 5.19 -1.20
N LYS A 35 15.71 6.15 -0.36
CA LYS A 35 15.09 6.33 0.97
C LYS A 35 13.74 7.05 0.82
N TYR A 36 12.69 6.46 1.38
CA TYR A 36 11.36 7.05 1.40
C TYR A 36 10.66 6.86 2.75
N GLU A 37 9.65 7.68 3.00
CA GLU A 37 8.66 7.50 4.06
C GLU A 37 7.28 7.26 3.43
N LEU A 38 6.49 6.37 4.04
CA LEU A 38 5.15 6.03 3.58
C LEU A 38 4.09 6.56 4.57
N LYS A 39 3.11 7.33 4.08
CA LYS A 39 2.00 7.86 4.88
C LYS A 39 0.64 7.58 4.20
N PRO A 40 -0.31 6.90 4.86
CA PRO A 40 -0.18 6.18 6.13
C PRO A 40 0.70 4.93 6.01
N LYS A 41 1.23 4.42 7.13
CA LYS A 41 1.88 3.11 7.16
C LYS A 41 0.86 2.03 6.76
N ILE A 42 1.22 1.20 5.80
CA ILE A 42 0.35 0.14 5.29
C ILE A 42 0.47 -1.04 6.25
N ARG A 43 -0.62 -1.33 6.97
CA ARG A 43 -0.75 -2.51 7.85
C ARG A 43 -1.98 -3.35 7.51
N GLU A 44 -2.78 -2.87 6.56
CA GLU A 44 -3.99 -3.51 6.06
C GLU A 44 -4.34 -2.92 4.69
N CYS A 45 -5.46 -3.38 4.11
CA CYS A 45 -5.97 -2.82 2.87
C CYS A 45 -6.37 -1.35 3.06
N VAL A 46 -5.72 -0.44 2.32
CA VAL A 46 -6.01 1.00 2.39
C VAL A 46 -7.44 1.33 1.98
N LEU A 47 -7.98 0.63 0.98
CA LEU A 47 -9.37 0.82 0.58
C LEU A 47 -10.33 0.46 1.71
N TYR A 48 -10.04 -0.59 2.46
CA TYR A 48 -10.83 -1.03 3.61
C TYR A 48 -10.75 0.00 4.76
N SER A 49 -9.55 0.43 5.14
CA SER A 49 -9.35 1.28 6.32
C SER A 49 -9.61 2.77 6.09
N HIS A 50 -9.30 3.31 4.91
CA HIS A 50 -9.42 4.74 4.60
C HIS A 50 -10.58 5.08 3.66
N LYS A 51 -11.40 4.08 3.27
CA LYS A 51 -12.50 4.18 2.28
C LYS A 51 -12.06 4.61 0.87
N LYS A 52 -10.77 4.93 0.69
CA LYS A 52 -10.12 5.29 -0.57
C LYS A 52 -8.72 4.68 -0.55
N CYS A 53 -8.26 4.17 -1.70
CA CYS A 53 -6.94 3.59 -1.82
C CYS A 53 -5.93 4.69 -2.23
N VAL A 54 -5.44 5.44 -1.25
CA VAL A 54 -4.52 6.58 -1.44
C VAL A 54 -3.43 6.56 -0.38
N GLY A 55 -2.22 6.96 -0.75
CA GLY A 55 -1.09 7.09 0.17
C GLY A 55 0.03 7.90 -0.47
N ASP A 56 0.81 8.54 0.38
CA ASP A 56 1.95 9.38 0.01
C ASP A 56 3.25 8.59 0.20
N ILE A 57 4.10 8.66 -0.82
CA ILE A 57 5.49 8.21 -0.77
C ILE A 57 6.36 9.47 -0.80
N ILE A 58 7.00 9.76 0.32
CA ILE A 58 7.82 10.95 0.50
C ILE A 58 9.27 10.53 0.30
N VAL A 59 9.85 10.86 -0.85
CA VAL A 59 11.26 10.61 -1.15
C VAL A 59 12.10 11.76 -0.62
N LYS A 60 13.19 11.46 0.09
CA LYS A 60 14.20 12.47 0.45
C LYS A 60 15.31 12.39 -0.57
N LEU A 61 15.43 13.45 -1.37
CA LEU A 61 16.53 13.59 -2.32
C LEU A 61 17.58 14.50 -1.68
N ASP A 62 18.74 13.92 -1.39
CA ASP A 62 19.90 14.66 -0.92
C ASP A 62 20.63 15.18 -2.18
N TYR A 63 20.42 16.44 -2.55
CA TYR A 63 21.16 17.14 -3.61
C TYR A 63 22.24 18.02 -3.00
#